data_AF-A0A821N103-F1
#
_entry.id   AF-A0A821N103-F1
#
_cell.length_a   1.000
_cell.length_b   1.000
_cell.length_c   1.000
_cell.angle_alpha   90.00
_cell.angle_beta   90.00
_cell.angle_gamma   90.00
#
_symmetry.space_group_name_H-M   'P 1'
#
loop_
_entity.id
_entity.type
_entity.pdbx_description
1 polymer ?
#
loop_
_entity_poly.entity_id
_entity_poly.type
_entity_poly.pdbx_seq_one_letter_code
_entity_poly.pdbx_strand_id
1 'polypeptide(L)'
;WLASEVKKIGKRFFFIRTNIDQDLYNEKIDHPKTYNETLILNRIRENCLTHIRTVDDTASIFLISGRIHCTSQFDFPNMCAALLRDYPGLKRHAMILAMSTNCKEVITAKVNILRSQAWVAAAVSAAVATPPIPGLSVMFDFSLTVGFVIFYKKQLGLDDESLARIAEIHHIPLYVLKDELQKILPA
;
A
#
# COMPACT_ATOMS: atom_id res chain seq x y z
N TRP A 1 23.04 -17.06 -2.93
CA TRP A 1 23.48 -16.87 -4.33
C TRP A 1 22.87 -15.61 -4.96
N LEU A 2 21.55 -15.53 -5.17
CA LEU A 2 20.92 -14.39 -5.87
C LEU A 2 21.27 -13.02 -5.28
N ALA A 3 21.21 -12.87 -3.96
CA ALA A 3 21.61 -11.62 -3.29
C ALA A 3 23.04 -11.18 -3.64
N SER A 4 23.96 -12.14 -3.80
CA SER A 4 25.35 -11.87 -4.19
C SER A 4 25.43 -11.37 -5.63
N GLU A 5 24.67 -11.96 -6.56
CA GLU A 5 24.59 -11.48 -7.94
C GLU A 5 23.99 -10.07 -8.04
N VAL A 6 22.92 -9.78 -7.29
CA VAL A 6 22.32 -8.44 -7.26
C VAL A 6 23.31 -7.40 -6.73
N LYS A 7 24.10 -7.76 -5.71
CA LYS A 7 25.17 -6.91 -5.18
C LYS A 7 26.28 -6.68 -6.19
N LYS A 8 26.71 -7.72 -6.93
CA LYS A 8 27.72 -7.60 -8.01
C LYS A 8 27.27 -6.65 -9.12
N ILE A 9 25.98 -6.63 -9.45
CA ILE A 9 25.39 -5.71 -10.44
C ILE A 9 25.20 -4.28 -9.86
N GLY A 10 25.55 -4.05 -8.59
CA GLY A 10 25.51 -2.74 -7.94
C GLY A 10 24.09 -2.24 -7.64
N LYS A 11 23.11 -3.15 -7.55
CA LYS A 11 21.73 -2.80 -7.20
C LYS A 11 21.49 -3.02 -5.70
N ARG A 12 20.70 -2.13 -5.10
CA ARG A 12 20.16 -2.33 -3.75
C ARG A 12 19.02 -3.32 -3.80
N PHE A 13 18.86 -4.11 -2.74
CA PHE A 13 17.76 -5.04 -2.60
C PHE A 13 17.20 -5.00 -1.18
N PHE A 14 15.96 -5.47 -1.07
CA PHE A 14 15.31 -5.78 0.20
C PHE A 14 15.22 -7.28 0.33
N PHE A 15 15.44 -7.80 1.54
CA PHE A 15 15.20 -9.19 1.84
C PHE A 15 13.88 -9.32 2.60
N ILE A 16 12.95 -10.08 2.06
CA ILE A 16 11.60 -10.24 2.61
C ILE A 16 11.42 -11.71 2.98
N ARG A 17 11.26 -12.00 4.27
CA ARG A 17 10.86 -13.32 4.77
C ARG A 17 9.35 -13.32 4.97
N THR A 18 8.63 -14.04 4.11
CA THR A 18 7.18 -14.21 4.19
C THR A 18 6.78 -15.32 5.16
N ASN A 19 5.48 -15.59 5.32
CA ASN A 19 4.91 -16.74 6.06
C ASN A 19 5.26 -16.80 7.56
N ILE A 20 5.55 -15.65 8.16
CA ILE A 20 5.86 -15.54 9.60
C ILE A 20 4.69 -16.01 10.47
N ASP A 21 3.46 -15.75 10.03
CA ASP A 21 2.24 -16.26 10.67
C ASP A 21 2.24 -17.79 10.79
N GLN A 22 2.70 -18.49 9.76
CA GLN A 22 2.75 -19.95 9.75
C GLN A 22 3.90 -20.46 10.62
N ASP A 23 5.06 -19.80 10.58
CA ASP A 23 6.21 -20.14 11.42
C ASP A 23 5.84 -20.05 12.92
N LEU A 24 5.12 -18.98 13.30
CA LEU A 24 4.61 -18.80 14.67
C LEU A 24 3.54 -19.83 15.03
N TYR A 25 2.62 -20.12 14.11
CA TYR A 25 1.59 -21.14 14.34
C TYR A 25 2.19 -22.53 14.58
N ASN A 26 3.17 -22.93 13.78
CA ASN A 26 3.85 -24.22 13.91
C ASN A 26 4.62 -24.32 15.24
N GLU A 27 5.39 -23.30 15.60
CA GLU A 27 6.10 -23.25 16.89
C GLU A 27 5.14 -23.34 18.09
N LYS A 28 3.96 -22.72 17.98
CA LYS A 28 2.94 -22.80 19.03
C LYS A 28 2.40 -24.21 19.21
N ILE A 29 2.29 -24.99 18.12
CA ILE A 29 1.81 -26.37 18.15
C ILE A 29 2.88 -27.33 18.64
N ASP A 30 4.10 -27.21 18.08
CA ASP A 30 5.19 -28.14 18.36
C ASP A 30 5.79 -27.90 19.76
N HIS A 31 5.81 -26.65 20.21
CA HIS A 31 6.48 -26.20 21.43
C HIS A 31 5.60 -25.29 22.32
N PRO A 32 4.40 -25.74 22.73
CA PRO A 32 3.42 -24.89 23.41
C PRO A 32 3.90 -24.36 24.76
N LYS A 33 4.76 -25.09 25.47
CA LYS A 33 5.28 -24.69 26.80
C LYS A 33 6.35 -23.61 26.75
N THR A 34 7.06 -23.48 25.63
CA THR A 34 8.16 -22.53 25.44
C THR A 34 7.84 -21.46 24.40
N TYR A 35 6.60 -21.41 23.93
CA TYR A 35 6.16 -20.45 22.92
C TYR A 35 6.36 -19.01 23.40
N ASN A 36 7.21 -18.28 22.69
CA ASN A 36 7.40 -16.85 22.87
C ASN A 36 7.60 -16.21 21.50
N GLU A 37 6.57 -15.51 21.04
CA GLU A 37 6.52 -14.89 19.72
C GLU A 37 7.71 -13.97 19.45
N THR A 38 8.03 -13.07 20.38
CA THR A 38 9.15 -12.13 20.25
C THR A 38 10.49 -12.86 20.12
N LEU A 39 10.69 -13.92 20.89
CA LEU A 39 11.92 -14.72 20.84
C LEU A 39 12.04 -15.47 19.51
N ILE A 40 10.93 -16.04 19.03
CA ILE A 40 10.88 -16.75 17.74
C ILE A 40 11.17 -15.77 16.59
N LEU A 41 10.51 -14.59 16.58
CA LEU A 41 10.74 -13.56 15.57
C LEU A 41 12.19 -13.07 15.57
N ASN A 42 12.77 -12.84 16.75
CA ASN A 42 14.18 -12.46 16.87
C ASN A 42 15.10 -13.57 16.36
N ARG A 43 14.83 -14.84 16.70
CA ARG A 43 15.61 -15.98 16.20
C ARG A 43 15.57 -16.07 14.68
N ILE A 44 14.39 -15.91 14.07
CA ILE A 44 14.22 -15.91 12.61
C ILE A 44 14.98 -14.73 12.00
N ARG A 45 14.84 -13.54 12.58
CA ARG A 45 15.50 -12.33 12.09
C ARG A 45 17.02 -12.45 12.16
N GLU A 46 17.57 -12.91 13.27
CA GLU A 46 19.01 -13.14 13.42
C GLU A 46 19.51 -14.18 12.43
N ASN A 47 18.77 -15.28 12.22
CA ASN A 47 19.13 -16.26 11.19
C ASN A 47 19.14 -15.64 9.77
N CYS A 48 18.20 -14.74 9.46
CA CYS A 48 18.23 -14.02 8.18
C CYS A 48 19.44 -13.07 8.11
N LEU A 49 19.72 -12.34 9.20
CA LEU A 49 20.84 -11.40 9.28
C LEU A 49 22.19 -12.09 9.12
N THR A 50 22.43 -13.23 9.77
CA THR A 50 23.70 -13.96 9.68
C THR A 50 24.01 -14.33 8.22
N HIS A 51 23.01 -14.72 7.45
CA HIS A 51 23.21 -15.08 6.04
C HIS A 51 23.31 -13.85 5.12
N ILE A 52 22.48 -12.82 5.33
CA ILE A 52 22.45 -11.65 4.44
C ILE A 52 23.62 -10.71 4.68
N ARG A 53 24.08 -10.53 5.93
CA ARG A 53 25.23 -9.67 6.26
C ARG A 53 26.52 -10.12 5.58
N THR A 54 26.70 -11.43 5.37
CA THR A 54 27.85 -11.93 4.60
C THR A 54 27.89 -11.45 3.15
N VAL A 55 26.75 -10.97 2.63
CA VAL A 55 26.60 -10.48 1.25
C VAL A 55 26.48 -8.96 1.19
N ASP A 56 25.65 -8.38 2.06
CA ASP A 56 25.40 -6.95 2.14
C ASP A 56 24.93 -6.54 3.54
N ASP A 57 25.82 -5.94 4.32
CA ASP A 57 25.51 -5.42 5.66
C ASP A 57 24.46 -4.30 5.66
N THR A 58 24.21 -3.69 4.51
CA THR A 58 23.25 -2.57 4.38
C THR A 58 21.86 -3.01 3.94
N ALA A 59 21.67 -4.29 3.61
CA ALA A 59 20.37 -4.79 3.14
C ALA A 59 19.32 -4.75 4.25
N SER A 60 18.17 -4.14 3.98
CA SER A 60 17.05 -4.14 4.93
C SER A 60 16.30 -5.47 4.87
N ILE A 61 15.93 -5.97 6.05
CA ILE A 61 15.23 -7.24 6.22
C ILE A 61 13.83 -6.96 6.77
N PHE A 62 12.82 -7.56 6.17
CA PHE A 62 11.42 -7.45 6.59
C PHE A 62 10.81 -8.84 6.78
N LEU A 63 10.26 -9.08 7.95
CA LEU A 63 9.51 -10.27 8.31
C LEU A 63 8.03 -9.96 8.13
N ILE A 64 7.36 -10.62 7.19
CA ILE A 64 5.96 -10.33 6.87
C ILE A 64 5.11 -11.60 6.80
N SER A 65 3.80 -11.41 6.90
CA SER A 65 2.84 -12.41 6.46
C SER A 65 2.30 -12.03 5.07
N GLY A 66 2.08 -13.03 4.22
CA GLY A 66 1.38 -12.85 2.95
C GLY A 66 -0.14 -12.75 3.10
N ARG A 67 -0.69 -12.95 4.31
CA ARG A 67 -2.12 -12.91 4.55
C ARG A 67 -2.63 -11.47 4.62
N ILE A 68 -3.75 -11.22 3.95
CA ILE A 68 -4.31 -9.87 3.82
C ILE A 68 -4.74 -9.24 5.16
N HIS A 69 -5.12 -10.05 6.16
CA HIS A 69 -5.46 -9.56 7.50
C HIS A 69 -4.24 -9.24 8.38
N CYS A 70 -3.03 -9.59 7.93
CA CYS A 70 -1.78 -9.34 8.65
C CYS A 70 -1.00 -8.14 8.10
N THR A 71 -1.59 -7.32 7.23
CA THR A 71 -0.91 -6.18 6.60
C THR A 71 -0.59 -5.04 7.58
N SER A 72 -1.25 -5.02 8.74
CA SER A 72 -0.91 -4.13 9.87
C SER A 72 0.04 -4.75 10.89
N GLN A 73 0.44 -6.01 10.68
CA GLN A 73 1.26 -6.79 11.60
C GLN A 73 2.70 -6.96 11.08
N PHE A 74 3.59 -7.40 11.97
CA PHE A 74 5.00 -7.64 11.68
C PHE A 74 5.68 -6.42 11.04
N ASP A 75 6.55 -6.63 10.05
CA ASP A 75 7.27 -5.58 9.37
C ASP A 75 6.57 -5.09 8.09
N PHE A 76 5.33 -5.50 7.78
CA PHE A 76 4.68 -5.10 6.52
C PHE A 76 4.52 -3.57 6.39
N PRO A 77 4.05 -2.83 7.42
CA PRO A 77 3.98 -1.37 7.37
C PRO A 77 5.36 -0.72 7.15
N ASN A 78 6.39 -1.23 7.86
CA ASN A 78 7.76 -0.74 7.76
C ASN A 78 8.37 -1.02 6.38
N MET A 79 8.08 -2.19 5.81
CA MET A 79 8.48 -2.55 4.45
C MET A 79 7.87 -1.59 3.44
N CYS A 80 6.56 -1.32 3.53
CA CYS A 80 5.89 -0.36 2.67
C CYS A 80 6.51 1.03 2.80
N ALA A 81 6.74 1.52 4.02
CA ALA A 81 7.39 2.81 4.24
C ALA A 81 8.80 2.89 3.61
N ALA A 82 9.62 1.84 3.75
CA ALA A 82 10.94 1.77 3.14
C ALA A 82 10.87 1.77 1.60
N LEU A 83 9.96 0.97 1.02
CA LEU A 83 9.70 0.93 -0.42
C LEU A 83 9.36 2.34 -0.95
N LEU A 84 8.50 3.04 -0.24
CA LEU A 84 8.03 4.39 -0.58
C LEU A 84 9.13 5.45 -0.46
N ARG A 85 10.07 5.28 0.47
CA ARG A 85 11.20 6.20 0.67
C ARG A 85 12.28 6.02 -0.37
N ASP A 86 12.60 4.79 -0.74
CA ASP A 86 13.85 4.47 -1.44
C ASP A 86 13.77 4.65 -2.97
N TYR A 87 12.58 4.90 -3.52
CA TYR A 87 12.38 5.23 -4.94
C TYR A 87 12.41 6.76 -5.19
N PRO A 88 13.31 7.28 -6.03
CA PRO A 88 13.39 8.72 -6.31
C PRO A 88 12.41 9.19 -7.41
N GLY A 89 11.95 10.43 -7.28
CA GLY A 89 11.32 11.22 -8.35
C GLY A 89 10.01 10.66 -8.92
N LEU A 90 9.88 10.68 -10.25
CA LEU A 90 8.66 10.26 -10.96
C LEU A 90 8.34 8.77 -10.77
N LYS A 91 9.36 7.91 -10.58
CA LYS A 91 9.15 6.48 -10.32
C LYS A 91 8.41 6.25 -9.01
N ARG A 92 8.66 7.10 -8.01
CA ARG A 92 7.95 7.07 -6.73
C ARG A 92 6.45 7.30 -6.89
N HIS A 93 6.07 8.25 -7.73
CA HIS A 93 4.66 8.59 -7.96
C HIS A 93 3.93 7.43 -8.65
N ALA A 94 4.48 6.92 -9.75
CA ALA A 94 3.91 5.77 -10.45
C ALA A 94 3.79 4.54 -9.54
N MET A 95 4.81 4.29 -8.72
CA MET A 95 4.83 3.20 -7.75
C MET A 95 3.77 3.38 -6.66
N ILE A 96 3.65 4.55 -6.04
CA ILE A 96 2.62 4.82 -5.03
C ILE A 96 1.23 4.59 -5.61
N LEU A 97 0.97 5.04 -6.83
CA LEU A 97 -0.32 4.84 -7.48
C LEU A 97 -0.56 3.36 -7.85
N ALA A 98 0.49 2.60 -8.18
CA ALA A 98 0.38 1.18 -8.49
C ALA A 98 0.24 0.27 -7.25
N MET A 99 0.69 0.71 -6.06
CA MET A 99 0.59 -0.09 -4.83
C MET A 99 -0.86 -0.27 -4.39
N SER A 100 -1.18 -1.45 -3.84
CA SER A 100 -2.48 -1.74 -3.24
C SER A 100 -2.67 -1.01 -1.91
N THR A 101 -3.91 -0.63 -1.59
CA THR A 101 -4.31 0.11 -0.37
C THR A 101 -4.40 -0.79 0.87
N ASN A 102 -3.39 -1.64 1.05
CA ASN A 102 -3.40 -2.70 2.06
C ASN A 102 -2.80 -2.26 3.40
N CYS A 103 -2.07 -1.14 3.44
CA CYS A 103 -1.55 -0.56 4.68
C CYS A 103 -1.72 0.96 4.70
N LYS A 104 -1.67 1.53 5.91
CA LYS A 104 -1.93 2.94 6.16
C LYS A 104 -0.90 3.85 5.49
N GLU A 105 0.36 3.44 5.46
CA GLU A 105 1.48 4.20 4.89
C GLU A 105 1.25 4.42 3.38
N VAL A 106 0.79 3.39 2.67
CA VAL A 106 0.47 3.48 1.24
C VAL A 106 -0.74 4.37 1.01
N ILE A 107 -1.80 4.22 1.82
CA ILE A 107 -3.00 5.06 1.73
C ILE A 107 -2.63 6.54 1.94
N THR A 108 -1.89 6.86 3.00
CA THR A 108 -1.46 8.24 3.28
C THR A 108 -0.60 8.80 2.14
N ALA A 109 0.34 8.01 1.60
CA ALA A 109 1.15 8.43 0.47
C ALA A 109 0.31 8.69 -0.80
N LYS A 110 -0.65 7.81 -1.10
CA LYS A 110 -1.60 8.00 -2.22
C LYS A 110 -2.42 9.26 -2.04
N VAL A 111 -3.03 9.46 -0.86
CA VAL A 111 -3.84 10.66 -0.55
C VAL A 111 -3.01 11.93 -0.74
N ASN A 112 -1.76 11.95 -0.28
CA ASN A 112 -0.89 13.11 -0.45
C ASN A 112 -0.60 13.42 -1.94
N ILE A 113 -0.40 12.39 -2.77
CA ILE A 113 -0.21 12.57 -4.23
C ILE A 113 -1.49 13.05 -4.89
N LEU A 114 -2.64 12.43 -4.59
CA LEU A 114 -3.91 12.83 -5.20
C LEU A 114 -4.25 14.28 -4.81
N ARG A 115 -4.01 14.67 -3.56
CA ARG A 115 -4.19 16.04 -3.10
C ARG A 115 -3.24 17.02 -3.77
N SER A 116 -1.98 16.66 -3.96
CA SER A 116 -1.02 17.53 -4.65
C SER A 116 -1.31 17.69 -6.13
N GLN A 117 -2.15 16.83 -6.72
CA GLN A 117 -2.61 16.90 -8.11
C GLN A 117 -3.96 17.59 -8.27
N ALA A 118 -4.66 17.94 -7.17
CA ALA A 118 -5.98 18.56 -7.25
C ALA A 118 -6.00 19.89 -8.02
N TRP A 119 -4.90 20.65 -8.02
CA TRP A 119 -4.78 21.90 -8.78
C TRP A 119 -4.85 21.68 -10.30
N VAL A 120 -4.50 20.48 -10.80
CA VAL A 120 -4.56 20.16 -12.24
C VAL A 120 -6.00 20.24 -12.73
N ALA A 121 -6.95 19.78 -11.92
CA ALA A 121 -8.37 19.91 -12.22
C ALA A 121 -8.79 21.38 -12.36
N ALA A 122 -8.36 22.23 -11.41
CA ALA A 122 -8.65 23.66 -11.42
C ALA A 122 -8.03 24.38 -12.62
N ALA A 123 -6.79 24.02 -13.00
CA ALA A 123 -6.13 24.59 -14.17
C ALA A 123 -6.83 24.23 -15.49
N VAL A 124 -7.26 22.98 -15.64
CA VAL A 124 -8.00 22.51 -16.84
C VAL A 124 -9.38 23.19 -16.92
N SER A 125 -10.09 23.27 -15.79
CA SER A 125 -11.36 24.00 -15.68
C SER A 125 -11.20 25.48 -16.11
N ALA A 126 -10.19 26.17 -15.55
CA ALA A 126 -9.93 27.58 -15.88
C ALA A 126 -9.60 27.81 -17.36
N ALA A 127 -8.89 26.89 -18.01
CA ALA A 127 -8.58 26.99 -19.43
C ALA A 127 -9.83 26.86 -20.32
N VAL A 128 -10.79 26.02 -19.94
CA VAL A 128 -12.02 25.76 -20.71
C VAL A 128 -13.10 26.83 -20.47
N ALA A 129 -12.96 27.65 -19.42
CA ALA A 129 -13.84 28.80 -19.19
C ALA A 129 -13.52 30.03 -20.07
N THR A 130 -12.47 29.98 -20.89
CA THR A 130 -12.01 31.10 -21.73
C THR A 130 -12.92 31.48 -22.92
N PRO A 131 -13.55 30.55 -23.68
CA PRO A 131 -14.51 30.91 -24.71
C PRO A 131 -15.88 31.27 -24.12
N PRO A 132 -16.56 32.32 -24.64
CA PRO A 132 -17.88 32.74 -24.18
C PRO A 132 -18.98 31.82 -24.73
N ILE A 133 -19.05 30.58 -24.23
CA ILE A 133 -20.08 29.61 -24.60
C ILE A 133 -20.99 29.39 -23.38
N PRO A 134 -22.27 29.84 -23.42
CA PRO A 134 -23.21 29.66 -22.31
C PRO A 134 -23.33 28.18 -21.91
N GLY A 135 -23.17 27.88 -20.61
CA GLY A 135 -23.37 26.55 -20.05
C GLY A 135 -22.22 25.53 -20.24
N LEU A 136 -21.23 25.82 -21.10
CA LEU A 136 -20.11 24.90 -21.36
C LEU A 136 -19.21 24.71 -20.15
N SER A 137 -18.88 25.80 -19.44
CA SER A 137 -18.03 25.73 -18.24
C SER A 137 -18.66 24.89 -17.13
N VAL A 138 -19.94 25.11 -16.82
CA VAL A 138 -20.66 24.37 -15.77
C VAL A 138 -20.74 22.88 -16.08
N MET A 139 -21.09 22.52 -17.32
CA MET A 139 -21.18 21.12 -17.74
C MET A 139 -19.80 20.43 -17.71
N PHE A 140 -18.77 21.14 -18.18
CA PHE A 140 -17.39 20.64 -18.17
C PHE A 140 -16.87 20.45 -16.75
N ASP A 141 -17.03 21.45 -15.88
CA ASP A 141 -16.61 21.41 -14.49
C ASP A 141 -17.27 20.27 -13.72
N PHE A 142 -18.57 20.05 -13.94
CA PHE A 142 -19.29 18.91 -13.35
C PHE A 142 -18.72 17.57 -13.82
N SER A 143 -18.55 17.39 -15.14
CA SER A 143 -18.01 16.15 -15.71
C SER A 143 -16.58 15.85 -15.25
N LEU A 144 -15.74 16.89 -15.16
CA LEU A 144 -14.36 16.81 -14.70
C LEU A 144 -14.32 16.40 -13.21
N THR A 145 -15.15 17.03 -12.39
CA THR A 145 -15.26 16.73 -10.95
C THR A 145 -15.70 15.29 -10.72
N VAL A 146 -16.76 14.83 -11.40
CA VAL A 146 -17.22 13.43 -11.33
C VAL A 146 -16.11 12.46 -11.75
N GLY A 147 -15.38 12.77 -12.83
CA GLY A 147 -14.24 12.00 -13.30
C GLY A 147 -13.14 11.87 -12.24
N PHE A 148 -12.75 12.97 -11.59
CA PHE A 148 -11.77 12.96 -10.50
C PHE A 148 -12.24 12.19 -9.27
N VAL A 149 -13.52 12.31 -8.90
CA VAL A 149 -14.09 11.53 -7.78
C VAL A 149 -14.04 10.04 -8.06
N ILE A 150 -14.42 9.60 -9.27
CA ILE A 150 -14.35 8.20 -9.68
C ILE A 150 -12.89 7.72 -9.66
N PHE A 151 -11.97 8.53 -10.19
CA PHE A 151 -10.55 8.21 -10.20
C PHE A 151 -9.99 8.07 -8.78
N TYR A 152 -10.30 8.99 -7.86
CA TYR A 152 -9.85 8.93 -6.47
C TYR A 152 -10.45 7.74 -5.72
N LYS A 153 -11.75 7.45 -5.91
CA LYS A 153 -12.38 6.25 -5.35
C LYS A 153 -11.65 5.00 -5.81
N LYS A 154 -11.38 4.85 -7.10
CA LYS A 154 -10.64 3.71 -7.64
C LYS A 154 -9.21 3.61 -7.11
N GLN A 155 -8.49 4.73 -7.03
CA GLN A 155 -7.10 4.75 -6.53
C GLN A 155 -6.97 4.37 -5.05
N LEU A 156 -8.01 4.67 -4.26
CA LEU A 156 -8.09 4.37 -2.84
C LEU A 156 -8.79 3.03 -2.55
N GLY A 157 -9.32 2.34 -3.56
CA GLY A 157 -10.07 1.09 -3.40
C GLY A 157 -11.45 1.30 -2.75
N LEU A 158 -12.03 2.49 -2.93
CA LEU A 158 -13.34 2.91 -2.43
C LEU A 158 -14.42 2.87 -3.53
N ASP A 159 -14.10 2.31 -4.69
CA ASP A 159 -15.06 2.01 -5.75
C ASP A 159 -15.83 0.72 -5.44
N ASP A 160 -16.99 0.55 -6.08
CA ASP A 160 -17.90 -0.56 -5.79
C ASP A 160 -17.27 -1.95 -5.99
N GLU A 161 -16.40 -2.10 -6.99
CA GLU A 161 -15.70 -3.37 -7.27
C GLU A 161 -14.68 -3.69 -6.18
N SER A 162 -13.86 -2.71 -5.80
CA SER A 162 -12.91 -2.85 -4.69
C SER A 162 -13.61 -3.14 -3.36
N LEU A 163 -14.72 -2.45 -3.07
CA LEU A 163 -15.50 -2.68 -1.85
C LEU A 163 -16.15 -4.07 -1.82
N ALA A 164 -16.68 -4.54 -2.95
CA ALA A 164 -17.22 -5.90 -3.07
C ALA A 164 -16.15 -6.96 -2.80
N ARG A 165 -14.94 -6.76 -3.34
CA ARG A 165 -13.80 -7.65 -3.07
C ARG A 165 -13.39 -7.65 -1.59
N ILE A 166 -13.34 -6.47 -0.95
CA ILE A 166 -13.02 -6.38 0.49
C ILE A 166 -14.11 -7.06 1.33
N ALA A 167 -15.38 -6.84 1.00
CA ALA A 167 -16.52 -7.50 1.63
C ALA A 167 -16.41 -9.03 1.57
N GLU A 168 -16.06 -9.58 0.40
CA GLU A 168 -15.85 -11.02 0.22
C GLU A 168 -14.70 -11.55 1.06
N ILE A 169 -13.53 -10.89 1.00
CA ILE A 169 -12.31 -11.30 1.70
C ILE A 169 -12.49 -11.30 3.22
N HIS A 170 -13.18 -10.31 3.76
CA HIS A 170 -13.37 -10.16 5.20
C HIS A 170 -14.69 -10.76 5.71
N HIS A 171 -15.49 -11.36 4.83
CA HIS A 171 -16.83 -11.86 5.14
C HIS A 171 -17.74 -10.80 5.80
N ILE A 172 -17.62 -9.55 5.33
CA ILE A 172 -18.42 -8.42 5.80
C ILE A 172 -19.47 -8.11 4.73
N PRO A 173 -20.75 -7.90 5.07
CA PRO A 173 -21.74 -7.50 4.07
C PRO A 173 -21.38 -6.17 3.40
N LEU A 174 -21.48 -6.11 2.06
CA LEU A 174 -21.12 -4.91 1.28
C LEU A 174 -21.87 -3.66 1.73
N TYR A 175 -23.15 -3.79 2.14
CA TYR A 175 -23.93 -2.65 2.58
C TYR A 175 -23.34 -1.97 3.83
N VAL A 176 -22.68 -2.73 4.72
CA VAL A 176 -22.02 -2.17 5.91
C VAL A 176 -20.86 -1.27 5.50
N LEU A 177 -20.03 -1.74 4.55
CA LEU A 177 -18.92 -0.94 4.03
C LEU A 177 -19.42 0.33 3.31
N LYS A 178 -20.53 0.23 2.56
CA LYS A 178 -21.15 1.36 1.88
C LYS A 178 -21.73 2.39 2.85
N ASP A 179 -22.39 1.93 3.92
CA ASP A 179 -22.96 2.79 4.96
C ASP A 179 -21.85 3.55 5.71
N GLU A 180 -20.77 2.87 6.09
CA GLU A 180 -19.60 3.51 6.68
C GLU A 180 -18.96 4.54 5.75
N LEU A 181 -18.88 4.23 4.44
CA LEU A 181 -18.37 5.18 3.47
C LEU A 181 -19.29 6.42 3.32
N GLN A 182 -20.62 6.23 3.35
CA GLN A 182 -21.60 7.32 3.28
C GLN A 182 -21.55 8.25 4.50
N LYS A 183 -21.26 7.71 5.70
CA LYS A 183 -21.05 8.53 6.91
C LYS A 183 -19.86 9.47 6.78
N ILE A 184 -18.81 9.03 6.08
CA ILE A 184 -17.55 9.76 5.93
C ILE A 184 -17.60 10.71 4.72
N LEU A 185 -18.25 10.29 3.64
CA LEU A 185 -18.40 11.03 2.39
C LEU A 185 -19.89 11.28 2.12
N PRO A 186 -20.47 12.35 2.69
CA PRO A 186 -21.83 12.74 2.36
C PRO A 186 -21.93 13.06 0.86
N ALA A 187 -23.07 12.67 0.27
CA ALA A 187 -23.38 12.85 -1.14
C ALA A 187 -23.47 14.33 -1.54
#